data_AF-A0A7Z1TUZ8-F1
#
_entry.id   AF-A0A7Z1TUZ8-F1
#
_cell.length_a   1.000
_cell.length_b   1.000
_cell.length_c   1.000
_cell.angle_alpha   90.00
_cell.angle_beta   90.00
_cell.angle_gamma   90.00
#
_symmetry.space_group_name_H-M   'P 1'
#
loop_
_entity.id
_entity.type
_entity.pdbx_description
1 polymer ?
#
loop_
_entity_poly.entity_id
_entity_poly.type
_entity_poly.pdbx_seq_one_letter_code
_entity_poly.pdbx_strand_id
1 'polypeptide(L)'
;MRTELGWSPVSRISGLAFDRAIAPYQEQGLAKLKALAESLPPADWSQVQISVEELEPMVIAVTAGRAGPGPAAAAAALAEAYERVGEFLSRSRIAPAGAPVAITREWDPEDGWEFFAGIPIAEAPASRPDRESPVRIGQTPEGRSVVAVHFGPHAGLEATYDAIAAYMAVHDLEAAGPRWEQYVNDPGTTPAGELITRVCVPVR
;
A
#
# COMPACT_ATOMS: atom_id res chain seq x y z
N MET A 1 -32.59 3.03 -36.80
CA MET A 1 -32.18 3.35 -35.41
C MET A 1 -30.89 2.56 -35.17
N ARG A 2 -29.66 3.11 -35.11
CA ARG A 2 -29.12 4.25 -34.31
C ARG A 2 -29.61 4.19 -32.87
N THR A 3 -28.73 4.00 -31.88
CA THR A 3 -27.65 4.90 -31.38
C THR A 3 -26.45 4.04 -30.87
N GLU A 4 -25.16 4.17 -31.23
CA GLU A 4 -24.12 5.24 -31.13
C GLU A 4 -23.55 5.58 -29.72
N LEU A 5 -22.22 5.31 -29.57
CA LEU A 5 -21.11 6.02 -28.85
C LEU A 5 -21.24 6.29 -27.34
N GLY A 6 -20.25 6.31 -26.44
CA GLY A 6 -18.76 6.34 -26.39
C GLY A 6 -18.43 6.81 -24.94
N TRP A 7 -17.37 6.36 -24.24
CA TRP A 7 -16.04 7.00 -24.19
C TRP A 7 -15.08 6.22 -23.26
N SER A 8 -13.94 5.78 -23.79
CA SER A 8 -12.63 5.95 -23.13
C SER A 8 -11.53 5.84 -24.18
N PRO A 9 -10.70 6.89 -24.41
CA PRO A 9 -9.78 6.96 -25.57
C PRO A 9 -8.44 6.21 -25.42
N VAL A 10 -8.11 5.59 -24.28
CA VAL A 10 -6.75 5.06 -24.05
C VAL A 10 -6.64 3.56 -24.35
N SER A 11 -7.76 2.86 -24.52
CA SER A 11 -7.81 1.40 -24.58
C SER A 11 -7.34 0.74 -25.89
N ARG A 12 -6.64 1.46 -26.78
CA ARG A 12 -6.36 0.93 -28.14
C ARG A 12 -4.94 1.02 -28.68
N ILE A 13 -3.93 1.55 -27.97
CA ILE A 13 -2.59 1.70 -28.57
C ILE A 13 -1.41 1.13 -27.74
N SER A 14 -1.55 0.85 -26.45
CA SER A 14 -0.37 0.53 -25.59
C SER A 14 -0.04 -0.97 -25.42
N GLY A 15 -0.77 -1.88 -26.08
CA GLY A 15 -0.72 -3.33 -25.81
C GLY A 15 0.31 -4.17 -26.59
N LEU A 16 1.27 -3.59 -27.32
CA LEU A 16 2.11 -4.41 -28.23
C LEU A 16 3.63 -4.25 -28.08
N ALA A 17 4.12 -3.40 -27.17
CA ALA A 17 5.55 -3.23 -26.93
C ALA A 17 6.02 -3.68 -25.53
N PHE A 18 5.09 -3.95 -24.61
CA PHE A 18 5.41 -4.16 -23.19
C PHE A 18 5.50 -5.65 -22.78
N ASP A 19 4.96 -6.56 -23.58
CA ASP A 19 4.95 -8.01 -23.29
C ASP A 19 6.35 -8.67 -23.30
N ARG A 20 7.37 -8.00 -23.84
CA ARG A 20 8.66 -8.65 -24.13
C ARG A 20 9.79 -8.36 -23.13
N ALA A 21 9.57 -7.48 -22.15
CA ALA A 21 10.61 -7.08 -21.19
C ALA A 21 10.34 -7.46 -19.73
N ILE A 22 9.12 -7.89 -19.38
CA ILE A 22 8.70 -8.12 -17.98
C ILE A 22 8.25 -9.58 -17.71
N ALA A 23 8.17 -10.40 -18.76
CA ALA A 23 7.72 -11.80 -18.68
C ALA A 23 8.38 -12.67 -17.58
N PRO A 24 9.71 -12.61 -17.33
CA PRO A 24 10.31 -13.54 -16.36
C PRO A 24 10.14 -13.16 -14.88
N TYR A 25 9.76 -11.91 -14.56
CA TYR A 25 9.54 -11.45 -13.18
C TYR A 25 8.05 -11.47 -12.77
N GLN A 26 7.14 -11.43 -13.74
CA GLN A 26 5.69 -11.53 -13.52
C GLN A 26 5.29 -12.91 -12.99
N GLU A 27 5.83 -13.99 -13.53
CA GLU A 27 5.36 -15.35 -13.20
C GLU A 27 5.61 -15.74 -11.74
N GLN A 28 6.71 -15.30 -11.12
CA GLN A 28 7.00 -15.64 -9.71
C GLN A 28 6.14 -14.85 -8.71
N GLY A 29 5.82 -13.59 -9.02
CA GLY A 29 4.91 -12.77 -8.20
C GLY A 29 3.45 -13.22 -8.35
N LEU A 30 3.01 -13.46 -9.58
CA LEU A 30 1.67 -13.97 -9.90
C LEU A 30 1.44 -15.37 -9.31
N ALA A 31 2.44 -16.25 -9.35
CA ALA A 31 2.32 -17.58 -8.74
C ALA A 31 2.13 -17.52 -7.22
N LYS A 32 2.83 -16.61 -6.53
CA LYS A 32 2.68 -16.42 -5.07
C LYS A 32 1.33 -15.77 -4.71
N LEU A 33 0.88 -14.77 -5.48
CA LEU A 33 -0.44 -14.16 -5.29
C LEU A 33 -1.58 -15.13 -5.61
N LYS A 34 -1.43 -15.93 -6.66
CA LYS A 34 -2.41 -16.94 -7.06
C LYS A 34 -2.51 -18.05 -6.01
N ALA A 35 -1.39 -18.56 -5.52
CA ALA A 35 -1.39 -19.56 -4.44
C ALA A 35 -2.03 -19.02 -3.16
N LEU A 36 -1.82 -17.74 -2.85
CA LEU A 36 -2.47 -17.08 -1.72
C LEU A 36 -3.98 -16.95 -1.95
N ALA A 37 -4.41 -16.50 -3.14
CA ALA A 37 -5.82 -16.36 -3.50
C ALA A 37 -6.56 -17.71 -3.55
N GLU A 38 -5.90 -18.77 -4.02
CA GLU A 38 -6.46 -20.13 -4.14
C GLU A 38 -6.50 -20.87 -2.78
N SER A 39 -5.77 -20.40 -1.78
CA SER A 39 -5.79 -20.98 -0.42
C SER A 39 -6.93 -20.48 0.45
N LEU A 40 -7.68 -19.47 -0.01
CA LEU A 40 -8.78 -18.86 0.75
C LEU A 40 -10.10 -19.62 0.53
N PRO A 41 -10.80 -20.04 1.60
CA PRO A 41 -12.06 -20.76 1.47
C PRO A 41 -13.18 -19.85 0.92
N PRO A 42 -14.15 -20.38 0.16
CA PRO A 42 -15.30 -19.62 -0.31
C PRO A 42 -16.27 -19.41 0.86
N ALA A 43 -16.18 -18.26 1.55
CA ALA A 43 -17.04 -17.94 2.68
C ALA A 43 -17.42 -16.44 2.73
N ASP A 44 -18.58 -16.21 3.33
CA ASP A 44 -19.33 -14.96 3.49
C ASP A 44 -18.51 -13.80 4.10
N TRP A 45 -18.57 -12.62 3.48
CA TRP A 45 -17.77 -11.44 3.80
C TRP A 45 -18.37 -10.64 4.96
N SER A 46 -18.22 -11.14 6.20
CA SER A 46 -18.30 -10.32 7.42
C SER A 46 -17.04 -9.43 7.60
N GLN A 47 -16.80 -8.68 6.53
CA GLN A 47 -16.19 -7.36 6.30
C GLN A 47 -14.83 -6.93 6.83
N VAL A 48 -14.20 -7.53 7.84
CA VAL A 48 -12.79 -7.22 8.16
C VAL A 48 -12.14 -8.44 8.81
N GLN A 49 -11.13 -9.03 8.17
CA GLN A 49 -10.31 -10.05 8.83
C GLN A 49 -9.32 -9.34 9.77
N ILE A 50 -9.61 -9.35 11.07
CA ILE A 50 -8.75 -8.77 12.10
C ILE A 50 -7.99 -9.89 12.83
N SER A 51 -6.68 -9.71 12.97
CA SER A 51 -5.75 -10.61 13.66
C SER A 51 -4.79 -9.81 14.53
N VAL A 52 -4.17 -10.48 15.51
CA VAL A 52 -2.98 -9.96 16.20
C VAL A 52 -1.78 -10.73 15.66
N GLU A 53 -0.80 -10.01 15.13
CA GLU A 53 0.37 -10.57 14.46
C GLU A 53 1.66 -9.97 15.05
N GLU A 54 2.73 -10.76 15.06
CA GLU A 54 4.07 -10.26 15.35
C GLU A 54 4.73 -9.88 14.00
N LEU A 55 4.87 -8.58 13.74
CA LEU A 55 5.37 -8.10 12.45
C LEU A 55 6.89 -7.91 12.46
N GLU A 56 7.57 -8.48 11.47
CA GLU A 56 8.97 -8.17 11.21
C GLU A 56 9.10 -6.84 10.44
N PRO A 57 10.10 -5.99 10.74
CA PRO A 57 10.30 -4.74 10.04
C PRO A 57 10.74 -4.99 8.59
N MET A 58 10.04 -4.39 7.63
CA MET A 58 10.49 -4.33 6.24
C MET A 58 11.45 -3.16 6.06
N VAL A 59 12.58 -3.38 5.39
CA VAL A 59 13.45 -2.28 4.94
C VAL A 59 12.76 -1.55 3.80
N ILE A 60 12.60 -0.24 3.91
CA ILE A 60 11.89 0.59 2.93
C ILE A 60 12.75 1.75 2.45
N ALA A 61 12.68 2.04 1.15
CA ALA A 61 13.04 3.37 0.64
C ALA A 61 11.82 4.27 0.85
N VAL A 62 12.00 5.39 1.56
CA VAL A 62 10.90 6.15 2.14
C VAL A 62 11.10 7.65 1.99
N THR A 63 10.02 8.38 1.73
CA THR A 63 9.99 9.85 1.70
C THR A 63 8.78 10.39 2.46
N ALA A 64 8.90 11.61 2.98
CA ALA A 64 7.77 12.29 3.61
C ALA A 64 6.80 12.84 2.55
N GLY A 65 5.51 12.83 2.87
CA GLY A 65 4.45 13.44 2.11
C GLY A 65 3.46 14.16 3.02
N ARG A 66 2.75 15.12 2.44
CA ARG A 66 1.62 15.80 3.10
C ARG A 66 0.49 15.98 2.09
N ALA A 67 -0.73 15.73 2.53
CA ALA A 67 -1.94 15.96 1.78
C ALA A 67 -2.84 16.94 2.53
N GLY A 68 -3.58 17.77 1.80
CA GLY A 68 -4.75 18.47 2.35
C GLY A 68 -5.89 17.48 2.64
N PRO A 69 -7.01 17.96 3.21
CA PRO A 69 -8.14 17.11 3.54
C PRO A 69 -8.79 16.50 2.30
N GLY A 70 -9.34 15.30 2.48
CA GLY A 70 -10.13 14.59 1.48
C GLY A 70 -9.36 13.60 0.61
N PRO A 71 -10.08 12.61 0.03
CA PRO A 71 -9.47 11.44 -0.62
C PRO A 71 -8.70 11.77 -1.90
N ALA A 72 -9.13 12.77 -2.67
CA ALA A 72 -8.45 13.18 -3.90
C ALA A 72 -7.07 13.79 -3.61
N ALA A 73 -6.96 14.63 -2.57
CA ALA A 73 -5.69 15.22 -2.14
C ALA A 73 -4.74 14.15 -1.60
N ALA A 74 -5.25 13.21 -0.81
CA ALA A 74 -4.48 12.08 -0.31
C ALA A 74 -3.92 11.20 -1.45
N ALA A 75 -4.77 10.84 -2.42
CA ALA A 75 -4.35 10.04 -3.57
C ALA A 75 -3.27 10.74 -4.42
N ALA A 76 -3.43 12.04 -4.69
CA ALA A 76 -2.45 12.83 -5.45
C ALA A 76 -1.10 12.92 -4.72
N ALA A 77 -1.11 13.21 -3.41
CA ALA A 77 0.10 13.32 -2.62
C ALA A 77 0.84 11.97 -2.48
N LEU A 78 0.10 10.86 -2.34
CA LEU A 78 0.68 9.51 -2.34
C LEU A 78 1.33 9.18 -3.68
N ALA A 79 0.65 9.45 -4.79
CA ALA A 79 1.19 9.21 -6.13
C ALA A 79 2.51 9.96 -6.34
N GLU A 80 2.54 11.27 -6.02
CA GLU A 80 3.73 12.11 -6.12
C GLU A 80 4.88 11.59 -5.22
N ALA A 81 4.56 11.10 -4.02
CA ALA A 81 5.54 10.54 -3.11
C ALA A 81 6.11 9.21 -3.62
N TYR A 82 5.28 8.32 -4.17
CA TYR A 82 5.73 7.06 -4.75
C TYR A 82 6.51 7.24 -6.04
N GLU A 83 6.18 8.23 -6.87
CA GLU A 83 6.98 8.62 -8.03
C GLU A 83 8.41 8.98 -7.60
N ARG A 84 8.56 9.84 -6.58
CA ARG A 84 9.88 10.19 -6.02
C ARG A 84 10.68 8.98 -5.53
N VAL A 85 10.02 8.06 -4.82
CA VAL A 85 10.68 6.84 -4.32
C VAL A 85 11.07 5.94 -5.48
N GLY A 86 10.20 5.76 -6.47
CA GLY A 86 10.47 4.98 -7.68
C GLY A 86 11.65 5.52 -8.50
N GLU A 87 11.72 6.84 -8.69
CA GLU A 87 12.86 7.49 -9.35
C GLU A 87 14.18 7.26 -8.59
N PHE A 88 14.16 7.38 -7.27
CA PHE A 88 15.33 7.11 -6.42
C PHE A 88 15.80 5.65 -6.56
N LEU A 89 14.87 4.69 -6.49
CA LEU A 89 15.17 3.26 -6.65
C LEU A 89 15.77 2.97 -8.02
N SER A 90 15.16 3.50 -9.08
CA SER A 90 15.62 3.35 -10.46
C SER A 90 17.05 3.87 -10.66
N ARG A 91 17.31 5.12 -10.23
CA ARG A 91 18.64 5.74 -10.31
C ARG A 91 19.70 5.00 -9.49
N SER A 92 19.30 4.46 -8.35
CA SER A 92 20.18 3.70 -7.45
C SER A 92 20.33 2.23 -7.87
N ARG A 93 19.62 1.78 -8.91
CA ARG A 93 19.55 0.39 -9.38
C ARG A 93 19.13 -0.60 -8.27
N ILE A 94 18.21 -0.17 -7.42
CA ILE A 94 17.65 -0.98 -6.34
C ILE A 94 16.28 -1.48 -6.81
N ALA A 95 16.07 -2.79 -6.76
CA ALA A 95 14.78 -3.39 -7.09
C ALA A 95 13.81 -3.28 -5.90
N PRO A 96 12.52 -2.96 -6.14
CA PRO A 96 11.49 -3.10 -5.12
C PRO A 96 11.33 -4.58 -4.75
N ALA A 97 11.04 -4.84 -3.47
CA ALA A 97 10.92 -6.19 -2.91
C ALA A 97 9.55 -6.48 -2.28
N GLY A 98 8.59 -5.56 -2.41
CA GLY A 98 7.25 -5.75 -1.83
C GLY A 98 6.28 -4.64 -2.18
N ALA A 99 5.06 -4.79 -1.66
CA ALA A 99 3.97 -3.84 -1.82
C ALA A 99 4.28 -2.49 -1.17
N PRO A 100 3.93 -1.35 -1.80
CA PRO A 100 4.11 -0.03 -1.21
C PRO A 100 3.39 0.13 0.13
N VAL A 101 3.93 0.97 0.99
CA VAL A 101 3.41 1.24 2.33
C VAL A 101 3.23 2.74 2.58
N ALA A 102 2.23 3.10 3.37
CA ALA A 102 2.07 4.43 3.92
C ALA A 102 2.04 4.38 5.45
N ILE A 103 2.96 5.10 6.11
CA ILE A 103 3.02 5.18 7.57
C ILE A 103 2.48 6.55 7.97
N THR A 104 1.40 6.57 8.75
CA THR A 104 0.79 7.82 9.20
C THR A 104 1.64 8.45 10.30
N ARG A 105 1.98 9.73 10.14
CA ARG A 105 2.64 10.52 11.18
C ARG A 105 1.63 11.34 11.95
N GLU A 106 0.76 12.01 11.22
CA GLU A 106 -0.28 12.88 11.75
C GLU A 106 -1.48 12.81 10.81
N TRP A 107 -2.68 12.80 11.37
CA TRP A 107 -3.92 12.79 10.62
C TRP A 107 -4.93 13.66 11.34
N ASP A 108 -5.46 14.62 10.62
CA ASP A 108 -6.53 15.49 11.07
C ASP A 108 -7.55 15.67 9.93
N PRO A 109 -8.85 15.52 10.19
CA PRO A 109 -9.87 15.63 9.14
C PRO A 109 -9.98 17.04 8.54
N GLU A 110 -9.56 18.09 9.25
CA GLU A 110 -9.57 19.49 8.81
C GLU A 110 -8.22 19.90 8.20
N ASP A 111 -7.10 19.54 8.85
CA ASP A 111 -5.75 19.95 8.44
C ASP A 111 -5.09 19.01 7.41
N GLY A 112 -5.58 17.78 7.30
CA GLY A 112 -5.14 16.77 6.33
C GLY A 112 -4.21 15.70 6.92
N TRP A 113 -3.33 15.18 6.07
CA TRP A 113 -2.55 13.97 6.36
C TRP A 113 -1.06 14.19 6.18
N GLU A 114 -0.28 13.85 7.20
CA GLU A 114 1.17 13.70 7.08
C GLU A 114 1.57 12.24 7.16
N PHE A 115 2.39 11.81 6.21
CA PHE A 115 2.77 10.41 6.09
C PHE A 115 4.19 10.23 5.60
N PHE A 116 4.68 9.01 5.75
CA PHE A 116 5.82 8.49 5.03
C PHE A 116 5.33 7.49 3.98
N ALA A 117 5.65 7.72 2.71
CA ALA A 117 5.41 6.77 1.63
C ALA A 117 6.69 5.95 1.39
N GLY A 118 6.57 4.63 1.50
CA GLY A 118 7.68 3.70 1.44
C GLY A 118 7.47 2.61 0.39
N ILE A 119 8.55 2.19 -0.26
CA ILE A 119 8.58 0.98 -1.09
C ILE A 119 9.58 0.00 -0.46
N PRO A 120 9.16 -1.23 -0.11
CA PRO A 120 10.07 -2.24 0.43
C PRO A 120 11.21 -2.57 -0.54
N ILE A 121 12.39 -2.80 0.01
CA ILE A 121 13.61 -3.25 -0.67
C ILE A 121 14.20 -4.44 0.07
N ALA A 122 15.00 -5.27 -0.62
CA ALA A 122 15.50 -6.52 -0.05
C ALA A 122 16.39 -6.30 1.19
N GLU A 123 17.25 -5.28 1.14
CA GLU A 123 18.19 -4.96 2.20
C GLU A 123 18.61 -3.49 2.14
N ALA A 124 19.10 -2.97 3.27
CA ALA A 124 19.63 -1.62 3.33
C ALA A 124 20.96 -1.53 2.53
N PRO A 125 21.11 -0.58 1.59
CA PRO A 125 22.36 -0.39 0.88
C PRO A 125 23.51 -0.05 1.84
N ALA A 126 24.69 -0.63 1.60
CA ALA A 126 25.89 -0.41 2.42
C ALA A 126 26.33 1.06 2.51
N SER A 127 25.94 1.88 1.53
CA SER A 127 26.16 3.33 1.53
C SER A 127 24.91 4.03 1.00
N ARG A 128 24.61 5.22 1.54
CA ARG A 128 23.49 6.05 1.05
C ARG A 128 23.72 6.40 -0.43
N PRO A 129 22.88 5.90 -1.37
CA PRO A 129 23.15 6.04 -2.81
C PRO A 129 23.08 7.48 -3.30
N ASP A 130 22.16 8.27 -2.73
CA ASP A 130 21.99 9.68 -3.03
C ASP A 130 21.78 10.47 -1.73
N ARG A 131 22.73 11.34 -1.40
CA ARG A 131 22.68 12.17 -0.20
C ARG A 131 21.77 13.39 -0.34
N GLU A 132 21.54 13.85 -1.57
CA GLU A 132 20.75 15.03 -1.89
C GLU A 132 19.27 14.67 -2.06
N SER A 133 18.94 13.41 -2.36
CA SER A 133 17.56 12.93 -2.41
C SER A 133 16.84 13.14 -1.06
N PRO A 134 15.56 13.56 -1.08
CA PRO A 134 14.71 13.51 0.11
C PRO A 134 14.39 12.08 0.55
N VAL A 135 14.57 11.09 -0.34
CA VAL A 135 14.37 9.67 -0.05
C VAL A 135 15.48 9.16 0.87
N ARG A 136 15.08 8.40 1.88
CA ARG A 136 15.94 7.78 2.89
C ARG A 136 15.63 6.29 2.96
N ILE A 137 16.50 5.54 3.62
CA ILE A 137 16.24 4.15 3.96
C ILE A 137 15.75 4.12 5.40
N GLY A 138 14.64 3.44 5.63
CA GLY A 138 14.02 3.27 6.94
C GLY A 138 13.44 1.87 7.09
N GLN A 139 12.64 1.68 8.14
CA GLN A 139 11.96 0.43 8.42
C GLN A 139 10.49 0.71 8.74
N THR A 140 9.61 -0.25 8.43
CA THR A 140 8.24 -0.23 8.95
C THR A 140 8.23 -0.48 10.46
N PRO A 141 7.17 -0.06 11.18
CA PRO A 141 6.96 -0.47 12.56
C PRO A 141 7.03 -2.00 12.70
N GLU A 142 7.71 -2.46 13.75
CA GLU A 142 7.86 -3.87 14.09
C GLU A 142 7.06 -4.24 15.34
N GLY A 143 6.94 -5.54 15.55
CA GLY A 143 6.41 -6.12 16.77
C GLY A 143 4.90 -6.38 16.72
N ARG A 144 4.36 -6.70 17.89
CA ARG A 144 2.95 -7.01 18.09
C ARG A 144 2.04 -5.91 17.54
N SER A 145 1.19 -6.28 16.59
CA SER A 145 0.29 -5.37 15.89
C SER A 145 -1.09 -5.98 15.70
N VAL A 146 -2.13 -5.16 15.77
CA VAL A 146 -3.44 -5.52 15.23
C VAL A 146 -3.39 -5.29 13.72
N VAL A 147 -3.73 -6.32 12.95
CA VAL A 147 -3.71 -6.29 11.48
C VAL A 147 -5.13 -6.54 10.99
N ALA A 148 -5.58 -5.71 10.05
CA ALA A 148 -6.84 -5.86 9.36
C ALA A 148 -6.61 -5.96 7.85
N VAL A 149 -7.24 -6.92 7.19
CA VAL A 149 -7.25 -6.99 5.72
C VAL A 149 -8.55 -6.39 5.19
N HIS A 150 -8.43 -5.25 4.53
CA HIS A 150 -9.51 -4.56 3.84
C HIS A 150 -9.58 -5.01 2.38
N PHE A 151 -10.76 -5.46 1.95
CA PHE A 151 -11.04 -5.83 0.57
C PHE A 151 -12.02 -4.83 -0.04
N GLY A 152 -11.67 -4.29 -1.21
CA GLY A 152 -12.46 -3.33 -1.96
C GLY A 152 -11.96 -1.89 -1.82
N PRO A 153 -12.80 -0.90 -2.17
CA PRO A 153 -12.35 0.47 -2.40
C PRO A 153 -11.86 1.15 -1.12
N HIS A 154 -10.87 2.02 -1.25
CA HIS A 154 -10.32 2.80 -0.13
C HIS A 154 -11.37 3.68 0.58
N ALA A 155 -12.48 4.04 -0.10
CA ALA A 155 -13.60 4.75 0.53
C ALA A 155 -14.24 3.97 1.70
N GLY A 156 -14.06 2.64 1.76
CA GLY A 156 -14.52 1.82 2.87
C GLY A 156 -13.51 1.66 4.01
N LEU A 157 -12.31 2.25 3.92
CA LEU A 157 -11.28 2.08 4.95
C LEU A 157 -11.69 2.65 6.32
N GLU A 158 -12.56 3.66 6.35
CA GLU A 158 -13.10 4.22 7.60
C GLU A 158 -13.77 3.14 8.47
N ALA A 159 -14.61 2.29 7.85
CA ALA A 159 -15.24 1.18 8.55
C ALA A 159 -14.22 0.13 9.06
N THR A 160 -13.13 -0.08 8.33
CA THR A 160 -12.03 -0.94 8.77
C THR A 160 -11.32 -0.35 9.99
N TYR A 161 -11.10 0.97 10.01
CA TYR A 161 -10.51 1.65 11.17
C TYR A 161 -11.40 1.57 12.41
N ASP A 162 -12.71 1.76 12.26
CA ASP A 162 -13.68 1.62 13.35
C ASP A 162 -13.69 0.20 13.92
N ALA A 163 -13.61 -0.81 13.05
CA ALA A 163 -13.55 -2.21 13.46
C ALA A 163 -12.27 -2.54 14.25
N ILE A 164 -11.11 -2.01 13.82
CA ILE A 164 -9.85 -2.14 14.57
C ILE A 164 -9.96 -1.48 15.94
N ALA A 165 -10.50 -0.27 16.01
CA ALA A 165 -10.65 0.46 17.27
C ALA A 165 -11.56 -0.30 18.25
N ALA A 166 -12.69 -0.84 17.77
CA ALA A 166 -13.58 -1.68 18.56
C ALA A 166 -12.89 -2.97 19.04
N TYR A 167 -12.12 -3.63 18.17
CA TYR A 167 -11.34 -4.82 18.52
C TYR A 167 -10.33 -4.51 19.64
N MET A 168 -9.55 -3.43 19.48
CA MET A 168 -8.57 -3.01 20.48
C MET A 168 -9.22 -2.72 21.83
N ALA A 169 -10.37 -2.05 21.84
CA ALA A 169 -11.11 -1.75 23.07
C ALA A 169 -11.63 -3.01 23.78
N VAL A 170 -12.13 -4.00 23.05
CA VAL A 170 -12.63 -5.27 23.63
C VAL A 170 -11.48 -6.12 24.20
N HIS A 171 -10.29 -6.01 23.63
CA HIS A 171 -9.12 -6.80 23.99
C HIS A 171 -8.12 -6.06 24.91
N ASP A 172 -8.51 -4.90 25.44
CA ASP A 172 -7.67 -4.05 26.29
C ASP A 172 -6.28 -3.76 25.68
N LEU A 173 -6.24 -3.55 24.36
CA LEU A 173 -5.02 -3.24 23.60
C LEU A 173 -4.89 -1.73 23.41
N GLU A 174 -3.68 -1.21 23.61
CA GLU A 174 -3.39 0.21 23.41
C GLU A 174 -2.42 0.41 22.23
N ALA A 175 -2.63 1.48 21.45
CA ALA A 175 -1.72 1.82 20.36
C ALA A 175 -0.31 2.14 20.90
N ALA A 176 0.69 1.51 20.31
CA ALA A 176 2.09 1.61 20.72
C ALA A 176 2.99 2.29 19.66
N GLY A 177 2.42 2.76 18.56
CA GLY A 177 3.17 3.39 17.47
C GLY A 177 2.29 3.91 16.34
N PRO A 178 2.90 4.44 15.26
CA PRO A 178 2.15 4.94 14.12
C PRO A 178 1.45 3.80 13.39
N ARG A 179 0.17 4.00 13.06
CA ARG A 179 -0.55 3.12 12.15
C ARG A 179 0.03 3.21 10.74
N TRP A 180 -0.03 2.12 10.01
CA TRP A 180 0.46 2.08 8.64
C TRP A 180 -0.36 1.13 7.77
N GLU A 181 -0.33 1.38 6.47
CA GLU A 181 -1.05 0.62 5.46
C GLU A 181 -0.06 -0.01 4.49
N GLN A 182 -0.41 -1.18 3.96
CA GLN A 182 0.29 -1.84 2.86
C GLN A 182 -0.69 -2.11 1.72
N TYR A 183 -0.40 -1.55 0.55
CA TYR A 183 -1.24 -1.64 -0.65
C TYR A 183 -0.82 -2.85 -1.49
N VAL A 184 -1.43 -4.00 -1.21
CA VAL A 184 -0.96 -5.31 -1.71
C VAL A 184 -1.05 -5.42 -3.23
N ASN A 185 -2.03 -4.75 -3.82
CA ASN A 185 -2.21 -4.65 -5.26
C ASN A 185 -2.35 -3.19 -5.70
N ASP A 186 -1.99 -2.95 -6.97
CA ASP A 186 -1.88 -1.60 -7.51
C ASP A 186 -3.27 -1.03 -7.86
N PRO A 187 -3.70 0.10 -7.24
CA PRO A 187 -4.98 0.72 -7.54
C PRO A 187 -5.07 1.35 -8.94
N GLY A 188 -3.94 1.57 -9.62
CA GLY A 188 -3.92 2.02 -11.01
C GLY A 188 -4.26 0.92 -12.02
N THR A 189 -4.06 -0.35 -11.65
CA THR A 189 -4.22 -1.51 -12.55
C THR A 189 -5.23 -2.54 -12.06
N THR A 190 -5.69 -2.43 -10.82
CA THR A 190 -6.66 -3.35 -10.21
C THR A 190 -8.04 -2.71 -10.10
N PRO A 191 -9.13 -3.41 -10.45
CA PRO A 191 -10.49 -2.91 -10.23
C PRO A 191 -10.72 -2.55 -8.76
N ALA A 192 -11.45 -1.45 -8.50
CA ALA A 192 -11.64 -0.93 -7.15
C ALA A 192 -12.24 -1.96 -6.16
N GLY A 193 -13.07 -2.89 -6.64
CA GLY A 193 -13.67 -3.95 -5.82
C GLY A 193 -12.71 -5.10 -5.48
N GLU A 194 -11.52 -5.14 -6.08
CA GLU A 194 -10.52 -6.18 -5.90
C GLU A 194 -9.29 -5.68 -5.14
N LEU A 195 -9.29 -4.40 -4.72
CA LEU A 195 -8.18 -3.83 -3.96
C LEU A 195 -8.03 -4.51 -2.60
N ILE A 196 -6.79 -4.72 -2.19
CA ILE A 196 -6.43 -5.36 -0.93
C ILE A 196 -5.48 -4.42 -0.21
N THR A 197 -5.91 -3.94 0.96
CA THR A 197 -5.11 -3.09 1.84
C THR A 197 -4.96 -3.77 3.18
N ARG A 198 -3.72 -3.99 3.64
CA ARG A 198 -3.45 -4.39 5.03
C ARG A 198 -3.27 -3.14 5.87
N VAL A 199 -4.12 -2.96 6.87
CA VAL A 199 -4.01 -1.90 7.87
C VAL A 199 -3.36 -2.49 9.12
N CYS A 200 -2.28 -1.89 9.58
CA CYS A 200 -1.49 -2.38 10.71
C CYS A 200 -1.41 -1.30 11.80
N VAL A 201 -1.74 -1.67 13.03
CA VAL A 201 -1.67 -0.80 14.21
C VAL A 201 -0.77 -1.47 15.25
N PRO A 202 0.44 -0.95 15.52
CA PRO A 202 1.28 -1.45 16.60
C PRO A 202 0.55 -1.33 17.95
N VAL A 203 0.61 -2.37 18.79
CA VAL A 203 -0.10 -2.42 20.08
C VAL A 203 0.77 -2.96 21.22
N ARG A 204 0.41 -2.62 22.46
CA ARG A 204 0.96 -3.20 23.69
C ARG A 204 -0.14 -3.77 24.58
#